data_AF-A0A6N6KMP3-F1
#
_entry.id   AF-A0A6N6KMP3-F1
#
_cell.length_a   1.000
_cell.length_b   1.000
_cell.length_c   1.000
_cell.angle_alpha   90.00
_cell.angle_beta   90.00
_cell.angle_gamma   90.00
#
_symmetry.space_group_name_H-M   'P 1'
#
loop_
_entity.id
_entity.type
_entity.pdbx_description
1 polymer ?
#
loop_
_entity_poly.entity_id
_entity_poly.type
_entity_poly.pdbx_seq_one_letter_code
_entity_poly.pdbx_strand_id
1 'polypeptide(L)'
;MKNKLKAEELNADPAQYFDNEKGLYNPVPVFPFLTEQDVIDTVAGMIDGDILRKEIDTLTHHSEFSDSIITNTNYVICLIRWHEYPELVKMLSIIREWAFRSEGGGVGDADYDDFDLQSEMEQLIILNPDAEDLHGCIVGGYRFVIHNEQTYEHGPMGDHFQFSEKFKQEKWVELGRSFINPYIQMRDKRGSIDFVLHGLGYINAKYPETKGFFGKVTLYNIYEQQGADAFFLAVAKKYFCQSDDVFV
;
A
#
# COMPACT_ATOMS: atom_id res chain seq x y z
N MET A 1 -21.89 5.68 1.06
CA MET A 1 -20.91 6.78 1.08
C MET A 1 -21.37 7.86 0.12
N LYS A 2 -21.05 9.14 0.38
CA LYS A 2 -21.15 10.18 -0.65
C LYS A 2 -20.03 9.89 -1.67
N ASN A 3 -20.32 9.95 -2.97
CA ASN A 3 -19.34 9.73 -4.05
C ASN A 3 -18.35 10.90 -4.13
N LYS A 4 -17.52 11.09 -3.10
CA LYS A 4 -16.66 12.28 -2.96
C LYS A 4 -15.37 12.16 -3.76
N LEU A 5 -14.81 10.96 -3.87
CA LEU A 5 -13.56 10.74 -4.61
C LEU A 5 -13.80 9.99 -5.92
N LYS A 6 -14.99 9.44 -6.17
CA LYS A 6 -15.28 8.72 -7.42
C LYS A 6 -14.96 9.55 -8.66
N ALA A 7 -14.11 8.99 -9.52
CA ALA A 7 -13.64 9.61 -10.75
C ALA A 7 -14.26 8.98 -12.00
N GLU A 8 -14.37 9.76 -13.07
CA GLU A 8 -14.60 9.27 -14.43
C GLU A 8 -13.27 9.22 -15.18
N GLU A 9 -13.16 8.31 -16.15
CA GLU A 9 -11.96 8.15 -16.98
C GLU A 9 -11.69 9.41 -17.79
N LEU A 10 -10.42 9.82 -17.83
CA LEU A 10 -9.97 10.98 -18.59
C LEU A 10 -9.50 10.58 -19.98
N ASN A 11 -9.99 11.29 -21.00
CA ASN A 11 -9.36 11.30 -22.33
C ASN A 11 -8.25 12.36 -22.36
N ALA A 12 -7.12 12.08 -21.71
CA ALA A 12 -5.96 12.98 -21.68
C ALA A 12 -5.09 12.81 -22.94
N ASP A 13 -4.65 13.93 -23.53
CA ASP A 13 -3.66 13.91 -24.62
C ASP A 13 -2.23 13.77 -24.04
N PRO A 14 -1.53 12.64 -24.28
CA PRO A 14 -0.20 12.41 -23.72
C PRO A 14 0.82 13.50 -24.08
N ALA A 15 0.67 14.16 -25.24
CA ALA A 15 1.58 15.21 -25.67
C ALA A 15 1.63 16.40 -24.70
N GLN A 16 0.55 16.64 -23.94
CA GLN A 16 0.47 17.74 -22.97
C GLN A 16 1.30 17.49 -21.70
N TYR A 17 1.70 16.24 -21.47
CA TYR A 17 2.44 15.84 -20.28
C TYR A 17 3.94 15.70 -20.53
N PHE A 18 4.42 15.97 -21.74
CA PHE A 18 5.85 15.91 -22.06
C PHE A 18 6.62 17.06 -21.37
N ASP A 19 7.57 16.70 -20.50
CA ASP A 19 8.51 17.64 -19.89
C ASP A 19 9.69 17.86 -20.84
N ASN A 20 9.69 19.00 -21.53
CA ASN A 20 10.74 19.37 -22.48
C ASN A 20 12.11 19.58 -21.82
N GLU A 21 12.15 19.92 -20.53
CA GLU A 21 13.41 20.13 -19.81
C GLU A 21 14.05 18.79 -19.43
N LYS A 22 13.22 17.83 -18.98
CA LYS A 22 13.70 16.49 -18.60
C LYS A 22 13.79 15.52 -19.78
N GLY A 23 13.16 15.83 -20.91
CA GLY A 23 13.08 14.95 -22.07
C GLY A 23 12.27 13.67 -21.79
N LEU A 24 11.30 13.74 -20.87
CA LEU A 24 10.50 12.61 -20.40
C LEU A 24 9.03 13.02 -20.25
N TYR A 25 8.11 12.06 -20.36
CA TYR A 25 6.71 12.29 -20.05
C TYR A 25 6.50 12.34 -18.53
N ASN A 26 5.76 13.34 -18.05
CA ASN A 26 5.14 13.30 -16.74
C ASN A 26 4.03 12.23 -16.73
N PRO A 27 3.64 11.73 -15.55
CA PRO A 27 2.53 10.79 -15.43
C PRO A 27 1.25 11.29 -16.12
N VAL A 28 0.70 10.49 -17.04
CA VAL A 28 -0.58 10.74 -17.71
C VAL A 28 -1.70 9.99 -16.97
N PRO A 29 -2.57 10.70 -16.23
CA PRO A 29 -3.62 10.06 -15.45
C PRO A 29 -4.66 9.39 -16.37
N VAL A 30 -5.00 8.13 -16.07
CA VAL A 30 -6.22 7.50 -16.60
C VAL A 30 -7.46 8.04 -15.85
N PHE A 31 -7.30 8.38 -14.57
CA PHE A 31 -8.30 9.02 -13.71
C PHE A 31 -7.70 10.28 -13.05
N PRO A 32 -8.48 11.34 -12.79
CA PRO A 32 -7.96 12.59 -12.23
C PRO A 32 -7.24 12.36 -10.92
N PHE A 33 -6.02 12.89 -10.79
CA PHE A 33 -5.29 12.89 -9.51
C PHE A 33 -6.10 13.56 -8.39
N LEU A 34 -5.94 13.08 -7.16
CA LEU A 34 -6.47 13.75 -5.98
C LEU A 34 -5.52 14.83 -5.49
N THR A 35 -6.06 16.02 -5.23
CA THR A 35 -5.34 17.05 -4.50
C THR A 35 -5.36 16.76 -3.00
N GLU A 36 -4.42 17.33 -2.26
CA GLU A 36 -4.44 17.25 -0.79
C GLU A 36 -5.76 17.79 -0.21
N GLN A 37 -6.34 18.84 -0.81
CA GLN A 37 -7.61 19.40 -0.36
C GLN A 37 -8.79 18.43 -0.56
N ASP A 38 -8.83 17.68 -1.66
CA ASP A 38 -9.88 16.66 -1.89
C ASP A 38 -9.87 15.60 -0.79
N VAL A 39 -8.67 15.22 -0.33
CA VAL A 39 -8.47 14.25 0.76
C VAL A 39 -8.88 14.86 2.10
N ILE A 40 -8.46 16.09 2.40
CA ILE A 40 -8.86 16.81 3.62
C ILE A 40 -10.39 16.92 3.71
N ASP A 41 -11.05 17.32 2.62
CA ASP A 41 -12.51 17.47 2.57
C ASP A 41 -13.25 16.13 2.70
N THR A 42 -12.61 15.06 2.23
CA THR A 42 -13.14 13.69 2.36
C THR A 42 -13.00 13.20 3.80
N VAL A 43 -11.80 13.32 4.39
CA VAL A 43 -11.54 12.98 5.80
C VAL A 43 -12.48 13.73 6.72
N ALA A 44 -12.58 15.05 6.59
CA ALA A 44 -13.46 15.88 7.41
C ALA A 44 -14.96 15.50 7.31
N GLY A 45 -15.37 14.85 6.21
CA GLY A 45 -16.76 14.44 6.01
C GLY A 45 -17.05 12.96 6.29
N MET A 46 -16.04 12.13 6.50
CA MET A 46 -16.19 10.66 6.58
C MET A 46 -15.54 10.02 7.80
N ILE A 47 -14.61 10.72 8.45
CA ILE A 47 -13.86 10.22 9.60
C ILE A 47 -14.32 10.94 10.86
N ASP A 48 -14.60 10.16 11.91
CA ASP A 48 -14.73 10.70 13.27
C ASP A 48 -13.34 10.84 13.88
N GLY A 49 -12.83 12.08 13.92
CA GLY A 49 -11.48 12.37 14.39
C GLY A 49 -11.25 12.01 15.86
N ASP A 50 -12.27 12.08 16.71
CA ASP A 50 -12.13 11.76 18.13
C ASP A 50 -12.03 10.25 18.36
N ILE A 51 -12.79 9.46 17.60
CA ILE A 51 -12.70 8.00 17.63
C ILE A 51 -11.36 7.55 17.01
N LEU A 52 -10.98 8.10 15.86
CA LEU A 52 -9.71 7.77 15.21
C LEU A 52 -8.52 8.03 16.15
N ARG A 53 -8.49 9.18 16.84
CA ARG A 53 -7.41 9.49 17.79
C ARG A 53 -7.35 8.46 18.94
N LYS A 54 -8.49 8.05 19.48
CA LYS A 54 -8.53 6.98 20.52
C LYS A 54 -8.03 5.64 20.00
N GLU A 55 -8.36 5.28 18.76
CA GLU A 55 -7.87 4.05 18.13
C GLU A 55 -6.34 4.09 17.96
N ILE A 56 -5.81 5.23 17.51
CA ILE A 56 -4.36 5.47 17.39
C ILE A 56 -3.69 5.42 18.77
N ASP A 57 -4.23 6.11 19.78
CA ASP A 57 -3.67 6.10 21.14
C ASP A 57 -3.61 4.68 21.72
N THR A 58 -4.65 3.88 21.48
CA THR A 58 -4.69 2.47 21.90
C THR A 58 -3.59 1.66 21.24
N LEU A 59 -3.41 1.81 19.93
CA LEU A 59 -2.35 1.12 19.17
C LEU A 59 -0.95 1.57 19.59
N THR A 60 -0.77 2.87 19.82
CA THR A 60 0.49 3.45 20.32
C THR A 60 0.81 2.89 21.70
N HIS A 61 -0.16 2.81 22.61
CA HIS A 61 0.08 2.22 23.92
C HIS A 61 0.43 0.73 23.84
N HIS A 62 -0.22 -0.05 22.97
CA HIS A 62 0.18 -1.44 22.72
C HIS A 62 1.62 -1.54 22.22
N SER A 63 2.07 -0.58 21.41
CA SER A 63 3.42 -0.55 20.88
C SER A 63 4.50 -0.25 21.91
N GLU A 64 4.16 0.33 23.07
CA GLU A 64 5.13 0.52 24.16
C GLU A 64 5.59 -0.82 24.77
N PHE A 65 4.80 -1.87 24.57
CA PHE A 65 5.07 -3.22 25.08
C PHE A 65 5.48 -4.21 23.98
N SER A 66 5.62 -3.74 22.74
CA SER A 66 6.16 -4.53 21.63
C SER A 66 7.31 -3.78 20.97
N ASP A 67 8.31 -4.48 20.44
CA ASP A 67 9.42 -3.84 19.71
C ASP A 67 8.98 -3.33 18.32
N SER A 68 7.91 -2.52 18.28
CA SER A 68 7.22 -2.05 17.07
C SER A 68 7.29 -0.53 16.89
N ILE A 69 8.14 0.16 17.66
CA ILE A 69 8.45 1.58 17.47
C ILE A 69 9.72 1.70 16.62
N ILE A 70 9.68 2.52 15.57
CA ILE A 70 10.84 2.73 14.69
C ILE A 70 11.87 3.60 15.42
N THR A 71 13.09 3.09 15.58
CA THR A 71 14.16 3.73 16.34
C THR A 71 14.46 5.15 15.85
N ASN A 72 14.69 6.08 16.79
CA ASN A 72 14.92 7.52 16.52
C ASN A 72 13.73 8.25 15.90
N THR A 73 12.53 7.68 16.00
CA THR A 73 11.26 8.30 15.60
C THR A 73 10.20 8.00 16.65
N ASN A 74 8.99 8.56 16.48
CA ASN A 74 7.80 8.19 17.23
C ASN A 74 6.83 7.34 16.39
N TYR A 75 7.28 6.83 15.24
CA TYR A 75 6.41 6.07 14.34
C TYR A 75 6.23 4.65 14.82
N VAL A 76 4.98 4.20 14.75
CA VAL A 76 4.55 2.91 15.28
C VAL A 76 4.17 1.97 14.15
N ILE A 77 4.67 0.74 14.20
CA ILE A 77 4.30 -0.36 13.30
C ILE A 77 3.14 -1.11 13.94
N CYS A 78 1.99 -1.12 13.26
CA CYS A 78 0.77 -1.79 13.71
C CYS A 78 0.41 -2.90 12.72
N LEU A 79 0.01 -4.06 13.24
CA LEU A 79 -0.65 -5.11 12.47
C LEU A 79 -2.09 -5.17 12.95
N ILE A 80 -3.06 -4.91 12.07
CA ILE A 80 -4.47 -4.91 12.42
C ILE A 80 -5.28 -5.73 11.41
N ARG A 81 -6.44 -6.21 11.83
CA ARG A 81 -7.48 -6.75 10.95
C ARG A 81 -8.55 -5.69 10.69
N TRP A 82 -9.25 -5.88 9.58
CA TRP A 82 -10.21 -4.90 9.05
C TRP A 82 -11.34 -4.50 10.01
N HIS A 83 -11.70 -5.37 10.95
CA HIS A 83 -12.81 -5.15 11.88
C HIS A 83 -12.41 -4.61 13.25
N GLU A 84 -11.10 -4.47 13.54
CA GLU A 84 -10.61 -4.12 14.88
C GLU A 84 -10.70 -2.62 15.16
N TYR A 85 -10.36 -1.79 14.17
CA TYR A 85 -10.24 -0.33 14.30
C TYR A 85 -11.01 0.36 13.16
N PRO A 86 -12.33 0.52 13.27
CA PRO A 86 -13.19 0.93 12.17
C PRO A 86 -12.88 2.32 11.60
N GLU A 87 -12.49 3.31 12.41
CA GLU A 87 -12.15 4.64 11.88
C GLU A 87 -10.77 4.63 11.22
N LEU A 88 -9.80 3.92 11.79
CA LEU A 88 -8.48 3.76 11.21
C LEU A 88 -8.54 3.01 9.87
N VAL A 89 -9.39 2.00 9.75
CA VAL A 89 -9.58 1.26 8.50
C VAL A 89 -10.27 2.11 7.42
N LYS A 90 -11.23 2.96 7.80
CA LYS A 90 -11.78 3.98 6.88
C LYS A 90 -10.68 4.94 6.41
N MET A 91 -9.87 5.46 7.33
CA MET A 91 -8.74 6.33 7.00
C MET A 91 -7.76 5.63 6.05
N LEU A 92 -7.38 4.39 6.37
CA LEU A 92 -6.52 3.55 5.54
C LEU A 92 -7.04 3.43 4.11
N SER A 93 -8.34 3.17 3.93
CA SER A 93 -8.95 3.02 2.60
C SER A 93 -8.93 4.34 1.79
N ILE A 94 -9.05 5.50 2.45
CA ILE A 94 -8.94 6.81 1.82
C ILE A 94 -7.48 7.09 1.42
N ILE A 95 -6.52 6.82 2.30
CA ILE A 95 -5.10 7.06 2.02
C ILE A 95 -4.56 6.10 0.96
N ARG A 96 -5.02 4.83 0.93
CA ARG A 96 -4.70 3.88 -0.15
C ARG A 96 -5.23 4.37 -1.49
N GLU A 97 -6.49 4.84 -1.54
CA GLU A 97 -7.06 5.42 -2.76
C GLU A 97 -6.24 6.63 -3.22
N TRP A 98 -5.85 7.51 -2.30
CA TRP A 98 -4.98 8.64 -2.63
C TRP A 98 -3.64 8.20 -3.22
N ALA A 99 -2.95 7.27 -2.56
CA ALA A 99 -1.68 6.75 -3.02
C ALA A 99 -1.77 6.09 -4.41
N PHE A 100 -2.77 5.22 -4.62
CA PHE A 100 -2.92 4.56 -5.93
C PHE A 100 -3.32 5.55 -7.02
N ARG A 101 -4.14 6.55 -6.70
CA ARG A 101 -4.49 7.56 -7.70
C ARG A 101 -3.32 8.46 -8.07
N SER A 102 -2.47 8.82 -7.12
CA SER A 102 -1.22 9.56 -7.38
C SER A 102 -0.26 8.81 -8.35
N GLU A 103 -0.36 7.48 -8.41
CA GLU A 103 0.46 6.62 -9.27
C GLU A 103 -0.26 6.20 -10.58
N GLY A 104 -1.41 6.81 -10.88
CA GLY A 104 -2.18 6.54 -12.11
C GLY A 104 -3.07 5.29 -12.04
N GLY A 105 -3.19 4.66 -10.88
CA GLY A 105 -4.25 3.70 -10.55
C GLY A 105 -5.45 4.40 -9.89
N GLY A 106 -6.20 3.66 -9.05
CA GLY A 106 -7.29 4.20 -8.22
C GLY A 106 -8.51 4.71 -9.00
N VAL A 107 -9.71 4.31 -8.58
CA VAL A 107 -10.98 4.72 -9.25
C VAL A 107 -12.13 5.01 -8.29
N GLY A 108 -11.95 4.65 -7.02
CA GLY A 108 -13.03 4.51 -6.05
C GLY A 108 -13.21 5.73 -5.16
N ASP A 109 -14.17 5.63 -4.25
CA ASP A 109 -14.24 6.55 -3.11
C ASP A 109 -13.26 6.20 -1.99
N ALA A 110 -12.80 4.95 -1.99
CA ALA A 110 -11.93 4.32 -1.01
C ALA A 110 -11.37 3.04 -1.65
N ASP A 111 -10.14 2.68 -1.32
CA ASP A 111 -9.51 1.46 -1.83
C ASP A 111 -9.59 0.34 -0.78
N TYR A 112 -10.50 -0.60 -1.05
CA TYR A 112 -10.59 -1.88 -0.38
C TYR A 112 -11.33 -2.89 -1.27
N ASP A 113 -11.11 -4.18 -1.06
CA ASP A 113 -11.77 -5.27 -1.78
C ASP A 113 -12.25 -6.38 -0.82
N ASP A 114 -12.84 -7.45 -1.36
CA ASP A 114 -13.36 -8.56 -0.55
C ASP A 114 -12.26 -9.31 0.22
N PHE A 115 -11.01 -9.26 -0.22
CA PHE A 115 -9.88 -9.85 0.50
C PHE A 115 -9.56 -9.09 1.77
N ASP A 116 -9.71 -7.77 1.76
CA ASP A 116 -9.54 -6.95 2.96
C ASP A 116 -10.51 -7.39 4.08
N LEU A 117 -11.67 -7.95 3.74
CA LEU A 117 -12.69 -8.39 4.69
C LEU A 117 -12.45 -9.79 5.28
N GLN A 118 -11.47 -10.54 4.77
CA GLN A 118 -11.16 -11.89 5.24
C GLN A 118 -10.49 -11.88 6.62
N SER A 119 -10.76 -12.90 7.44
CA SER A 119 -10.25 -12.99 8.82
C SER A 119 -8.73 -13.15 8.90
N GLU A 120 -8.14 -13.74 7.86
CA GLU A 120 -6.71 -14.05 7.75
C GLU A 120 -5.92 -12.86 7.23
N MET A 121 -6.61 -11.85 6.67
CA MET A 121 -5.99 -10.68 6.06
C MET A 121 -5.61 -9.66 7.12
N GLU A 122 -4.34 -9.29 7.15
CA GLU A 122 -3.80 -8.30 8.06
C GLU A 122 -3.31 -7.07 7.28
N GLN A 123 -3.45 -5.91 7.90
CA GLN A 123 -2.96 -4.63 7.40
C GLN A 123 -1.77 -4.25 8.27
N LEU A 124 -0.60 -4.16 7.65
CA LEU A 124 0.55 -3.48 8.23
C LEU A 124 0.41 -1.98 7.99
N ILE A 125 0.37 -1.20 9.06
CA ILE A 125 0.22 0.25 9.02
C ILE A 125 1.35 0.88 9.82
N ILE A 126 2.05 1.82 9.21
CA ILE A 126 2.98 2.71 9.90
C ILE A 126 2.20 3.96 10.32
N LEU A 127 2.07 4.18 11.63
CA LEU A 127 1.36 5.32 12.20
C LEU A 127 2.32 6.39 12.69
N ASN A 128 1.94 7.64 12.47
CA ASN A 128 2.49 8.81 13.15
C ASN A 128 1.48 9.27 14.21
N PRO A 129 1.65 8.91 15.50
CA PRO A 129 0.71 9.31 16.55
C PRO A 129 0.73 10.82 16.81
N ASP A 130 1.83 11.50 16.50
CA ASP A 130 2.01 12.93 16.72
C ASP A 130 1.52 13.78 15.53
N ALA A 131 0.78 13.19 14.58
CA ALA A 131 0.28 13.92 13.42
C ALA A 131 -0.75 14.99 13.84
N GLU A 132 -0.43 16.26 13.52
CA GLU A 132 -1.36 17.38 13.69
C GLU A 132 -2.56 17.22 12.75
N ASP A 133 -2.26 16.94 11.47
CA ASP A 133 -3.22 16.67 10.41
C ASP A 133 -3.70 15.22 10.42
N LEU A 134 -5.02 15.00 10.42
CA LEU A 134 -5.59 13.65 10.45
C LEU A 134 -5.18 12.80 9.24
N HIS A 135 -5.12 13.38 8.03
CA HIS A 135 -4.68 12.65 6.83
C HIS A 135 -3.18 12.31 6.86
N GLY A 136 -2.41 12.88 7.78
CA GLY A 136 -0.99 12.59 7.98
C GLY A 136 -0.70 11.50 9.03
N CYS A 137 -1.73 10.93 9.67
CA CYS A 137 -1.53 9.94 10.74
C CYS A 137 -1.07 8.57 10.24
N ILE A 138 -1.33 8.23 8.97
CA ILE A 138 -0.83 7.02 8.31
C ILE A 138 0.34 7.41 7.42
N VAL A 139 1.51 6.82 7.64
CA VAL A 139 2.72 7.05 6.82
C VAL A 139 2.71 6.19 5.56
N GLY A 140 2.28 4.94 5.69
CA GLY A 140 2.26 3.95 4.62
C GLY A 140 2.01 2.55 5.18
N GLY A 141 2.06 1.55 4.33
CA GLY A 141 1.81 0.19 4.77
C GLY A 141 1.68 -0.85 3.66
N TYR A 142 1.25 -2.04 4.07
CA TYR A 142 1.00 -3.18 3.21
C TYR A 142 -0.24 -3.91 3.69
N ARG A 143 -0.93 -4.56 2.76
CA ARG A 143 -1.79 -5.69 3.10
C ARG A 143 -0.96 -6.96 3.02
N PHE A 144 -1.17 -7.89 3.94
CA PHE A 144 -0.51 -9.18 3.87
C PHE A 144 -1.34 -10.33 4.45
N VAL A 145 -1.00 -11.53 4.01
CA VAL A 145 -1.49 -12.79 4.58
C VAL A 145 -0.35 -13.80 4.55
N ILE A 146 -0.28 -14.67 5.58
CA ILE A 146 0.73 -15.72 5.66
C ILE A 146 0.11 -17.03 5.19
N HIS A 147 0.67 -17.57 4.11
CA HIS A 147 0.16 -18.79 3.53
C HIS A 147 0.75 -20.05 4.17
N ASN A 148 -0.05 -21.10 4.09
CA ASN A 148 0.36 -22.49 4.26
C ASN A 148 -0.10 -23.28 3.04
N GLU A 149 0.26 -24.57 2.99
CA GLU A 149 0.02 -25.46 1.84
C GLU A 149 -1.42 -25.41 1.28
N GLN A 150 -2.42 -25.12 2.10
CA GLN A 150 -3.84 -25.16 1.70
C GLN A 150 -4.43 -23.78 1.36
N THR A 151 -3.72 -22.69 1.61
CA THR A 151 -4.31 -21.34 1.52
C THR A 151 -3.89 -20.54 0.29
N TYR A 152 -2.92 -21.01 -0.50
CA TYR A 152 -2.41 -20.29 -1.68
C TYR A 152 -3.47 -20.00 -2.75
N GLU A 153 -4.44 -20.90 -2.92
CA GLU A 153 -5.51 -20.76 -3.91
C GLU A 153 -6.62 -19.79 -3.47
N HIS A 154 -6.62 -19.36 -2.20
CA HIS A 154 -7.67 -18.53 -1.62
C HIS A 154 -7.24 -17.07 -1.38
N GLY A 155 -5.97 -16.75 -1.64
CA GLY A 155 -5.42 -15.40 -1.50
C GLY A 155 -5.54 -14.56 -2.77
N PRO A 156 -5.32 -13.24 -2.70
CA PRO A 156 -5.37 -12.34 -3.86
C PRO A 156 -4.51 -12.78 -5.05
N MET A 157 -3.40 -13.49 -4.81
CA MET A 157 -2.56 -14.02 -5.88
C MET A 157 -3.07 -15.34 -6.47
N GLY A 158 -3.80 -16.16 -5.70
CA GLY A 158 -4.40 -17.42 -6.17
C GLY A 158 -5.43 -17.24 -7.29
N ASP A 159 -6.09 -16.10 -7.32
CA ASP A 159 -7.03 -15.72 -8.39
C ASP A 159 -6.36 -15.47 -9.75
N HIS A 160 -5.05 -15.25 -9.76
CA HIS A 160 -4.30 -14.83 -10.94
C HIS A 160 -3.14 -15.76 -11.32
N PHE A 161 -2.67 -16.59 -10.38
CA PHE A 161 -1.47 -17.39 -10.54
C PHE A 161 -1.67 -18.80 -9.97
N GLN A 162 -0.94 -19.74 -10.56
CA GLN A 162 -0.80 -21.10 -10.09
C GLN A 162 0.57 -21.28 -9.43
N PHE A 163 0.62 -22.16 -8.43
CA PHE A 163 1.81 -22.38 -7.61
C PHE A 163 2.25 -23.85 -7.68
N SER A 164 3.55 -24.07 -7.80
CA SER A 164 4.12 -25.42 -7.77
C SER A 164 3.91 -26.07 -6.39
N GLU A 165 3.85 -27.40 -6.32
CA GLU A 165 3.77 -28.12 -5.03
C GLU A 165 4.93 -27.77 -4.10
N LYS A 166 6.13 -27.57 -4.66
CA LYS A 166 7.31 -27.13 -3.92
C LYS A 166 7.11 -25.74 -3.30
N PHE A 167 6.48 -24.81 -4.02
CA PHE A 167 6.20 -23.48 -3.50
C PHE A 167 5.17 -23.53 -2.36
N LYS A 168 4.12 -24.32 -2.54
CA LYS A 168 3.04 -24.49 -1.55
C LYS A 168 3.50 -25.16 -0.24
N GLN A 169 4.53 -26.01 -0.28
CA GLN A 169 5.11 -26.63 0.91
C GLN A 169 5.80 -25.64 1.86
N GLU A 170 6.19 -24.47 1.37
CA GLU A 170 6.82 -23.42 2.15
C GLU A 170 5.77 -22.44 2.70
N LYS A 171 6.11 -21.73 3.78
CA LYS A 171 5.28 -20.64 4.30
C LYS A 171 5.74 -19.33 3.69
N TRP A 172 4.90 -18.67 2.92
CA TRP A 172 5.22 -17.39 2.30
C TRP A 172 4.31 -16.28 2.81
N VAL A 173 4.85 -15.06 2.90
CA VAL A 173 4.06 -13.86 3.16
C VAL A 173 3.61 -13.28 1.82
N GLU A 174 2.32 -13.35 1.51
CA GLU A 174 1.77 -12.65 0.35
C GLU A 174 1.64 -11.17 0.70
N LEU A 175 2.25 -10.30 -0.10
CA LEU A 175 2.12 -8.86 0.01
C LEU A 175 1.21 -8.33 -1.08
N GLY A 176 0.32 -7.42 -0.68
CA GLY A 176 -0.53 -6.67 -1.58
C GLY A 176 -0.65 -5.22 -1.14
N ARG A 177 -1.21 -4.40 -2.03
CA ARG A 177 -1.64 -3.02 -1.72
C ARG A 177 -0.56 -2.19 -1.03
N SER A 178 0.71 -2.36 -1.41
CA SER A 178 1.80 -1.53 -0.89
C SER A 178 1.55 -0.07 -1.24
N PHE A 179 1.64 0.82 -0.26
CA PHE A 179 1.39 2.23 -0.45
C PHE A 179 2.24 3.09 0.50
N ILE A 180 2.51 4.31 0.06
CA ILE A 180 3.07 5.38 0.88
C ILE A 180 2.10 6.55 0.78
N ASN A 181 1.82 7.20 1.90
CA ASN A 181 0.94 8.36 1.91
C ASN A 181 1.57 9.52 1.09
N PRO A 182 0.89 10.03 0.04
CA PRO A 182 1.43 11.12 -0.77
C PRO A 182 1.77 12.38 0.04
N TYR A 183 1.01 12.69 1.10
CA TYR A 183 1.30 13.80 2.02
C TYR A 183 2.72 13.71 2.60
N ILE A 184 3.10 12.51 3.04
CA ILE A 184 4.40 12.26 3.66
C ILE A 184 5.47 12.18 2.57
N GLN A 185 5.21 11.48 1.46
CA GLN A 185 6.18 11.29 0.38
C GLN A 185 6.64 12.61 -0.24
N MET A 186 5.75 13.60 -0.37
CA MET A 186 6.10 14.94 -0.88
C MET A 186 7.02 15.71 0.08
N ARG A 187 6.93 15.45 1.39
CA ARG A 187 7.71 16.14 2.43
C ARG A 187 9.02 15.41 2.76
N ASP A 188 9.02 14.09 2.71
CA ASP A 188 10.20 13.23 2.88
C ASP A 188 10.12 11.97 2.02
N LYS A 189 10.60 12.08 0.78
CA LYS A 189 10.56 10.97 -0.19
C LYS A 189 11.41 9.76 0.21
N ARG A 190 12.54 9.97 0.91
CA ARG A 190 13.44 8.87 1.27
C ARG A 190 12.99 8.20 2.56
N GLY A 191 12.74 8.99 3.61
CA GLY A 191 12.29 8.45 4.89
C GLY A 191 10.97 7.69 4.75
N SER A 192 10.03 8.19 3.95
CA SER A 192 8.75 7.51 3.73
C SER A 192 8.89 6.08 3.18
N ILE A 193 9.87 5.81 2.31
CA ILE A 193 10.17 4.46 1.83
C ILE A 193 10.84 3.63 2.92
N ASP A 194 11.80 4.21 3.64
CA ASP A 194 12.51 3.51 4.71
C ASP A 194 11.53 3.01 5.79
N PHE A 195 10.52 3.82 6.16
CA PHE A 195 9.53 3.44 7.17
C PHE A 195 8.65 2.26 6.77
N VAL A 196 8.21 2.18 5.52
CA VAL A 196 7.47 1.00 5.06
C VAL A 196 8.38 -0.23 4.98
N LEU A 197 9.67 -0.08 4.65
CA LEU A 197 10.61 -1.20 4.71
C LEU A 197 10.86 -1.70 6.14
N HIS A 198 10.86 -0.82 7.14
CA HIS A 198 10.87 -1.21 8.56
C HIS A 198 9.68 -2.11 8.90
N GLY A 199 8.50 -1.84 8.34
CA GLY A 199 7.32 -2.69 8.46
C GLY A 199 7.56 -4.13 7.98
N LEU A 200 8.17 -4.30 6.81
CA LEU A 200 8.52 -5.64 6.31
C LEU A 200 9.54 -6.33 7.22
N GLY A 201 10.52 -5.58 7.73
CA GLY A 201 11.46 -6.08 8.74
C GLY A 201 10.76 -6.59 10.00
N TYR A 202 9.74 -5.87 10.46
CA TYR A 202 8.91 -6.27 11.60
C TYR A 202 8.14 -7.57 11.34
N ILE A 203 7.51 -7.72 10.16
CA ILE A 203 6.85 -8.99 9.77
C ILE A 203 7.88 -10.14 9.77
N ASN A 204 9.04 -9.94 9.16
CA ASN A 204 10.08 -10.97 9.08
C ASN A 204 10.59 -11.37 10.47
N ALA A 205 10.74 -10.41 11.39
CA ALA A 205 11.13 -10.70 12.77
C ALA A 205 10.04 -11.43 13.56
N LYS A 206 8.77 -11.10 13.31
CA LYS A 206 7.61 -11.71 13.97
C LYS A 206 7.30 -13.13 13.46
N TYR A 207 7.55 -13.40 12.19
CA TYR A 207 7.29 -14.68 11.53
C TYR A 207 8.57 -15.26 10.89
N PRO A 208 9.58 -15.61 11.70
CA PRO A 208 10.89 -16.05 11.21
C PRO A 208 10.87 -17.41 10.51
N GLU A 209 9.77 -18.17 10.61
CA GLU A 209 9.59 -19.43 9.89
C GLU A 209 9.15 -19.25 8.44
N THR A 210 8.80 -18.03 8.03
CA THR A 210 8.43 -17.75 6.65
C THR A 210 9.65 -17.77 5.73
N LYS A 211 9.46 -18.23 4.50
CA LYS A 211 10.51 -18.33 3.49
C LYS A 211 10.89 -16.96 2.91
N GLY A 212 9.97 -16.00 3.01
CA GLY A 212 10.11 -14.65 2.51
C GLY A 212 8.77 -14.09 2.06
N PHE A 213 8.84 -13.07 1.22
CA PHE A 213 7.70 -12.34 0.69
C PHE A 213 7.50 -12.65 -0.79
N PHE A 214 6.25 -12.65 -1.24
CA PHE A 214 5.88 -12.69 -2.65
C PHE A 214 4.65 -11.82 -2.91
N GLY A 215 4.44 -11.42 -4.16
CA GLY A 215 3.30 -10.61 -4.56
C GLY A 215 3.50 -10.08 -5.98
N LYS A 216 2.43 -9.56 -6.60
CA LYS A 216 2.53 -8.92 -7.91
C LYS A 216 3.01 -7.48 -7.80
N VAL A 217 3.81 -7.07 -8.78
CA VAL A 217 4.13 -5.66 -9.02
C VAL A 217 3.30 -5.21 -10.21
N THR A 218 2.58 -4.10 -10.05
CA THR A 218 1.82 -3.48 -11.15
C THR A 218 2.60 -2.29 -11.67
N LEU A 219 2.87 -2.27 -12.98
CA LEU A 219 3.43 -1.10 -13.66
C LEU A 219 2.28 -0.41 -14.38
N TYR A 220 1.88 0.77 -13.90
CA TYR A 220 0.82 1.56 -14.53
C TYR A 220 1.30 2.22 -15.83
N ASN A 221 0.39 2.50 -16.76
CA ASN A 221 0.69 3.06 -18.09
C ASN A 221 1.53 4.35 -18.07
N ILE A 222 1.48 5.11 -16.97
CA ILE A 222 2.33 6.29 -16.75
C ILE A 222 3.83 5.97 -16.83
N TYR A 223 4.21 4.72 -16.56
CA TYR A 223 5.57 4.21 -16.55
C TYR A 223 6.02 3.69 -17.93
N GLU A 224 5.09 3.16 -18.73
CA GLU A 224 5.37 2.73 -20.11
C GLU A 224 5.81 3.92 -20.98
N GLN A 225 5.16 5.08 -20.80
CA GLN A 225 5.50 6.29 -21.55
C GLN A 225 6.89 6.87 -21.20
N GLN A 226 7.45 6.48 -20.06
CA GLN A 226 8.80 6.86 -19.63
C GLN A 226 9.86 5.80 -19.98
N GLY A 227 9.47 4.69 -20.62
CA GLY A 227 10.35 3.54 -20.87
C GLY A 227 10.79 2.81 -19.60
N ALA A 228 10.07 3.02 -18.49
CA ALA A 228 10.40 2.42 -17.20
C ALA A 228 10.11 0.91 -17.23
N ASP A 229 9.13 0.46 -18.00
CA ASP A 229 8.87 -0.96 -18.29
C ASP A 229 10.12 -1.66 -18.86
N ALA A 230 10.79 -1.03 -19.84
CA ALA A 230 12.01 -1.55 -20.43
C ALA A 230 13.17 -1.59 -19.41
N PHE A 231 13.29 -0.56 -18.58
CA PHE A 231 14.25 -0.54 -17.47
C PHE A 231 13.97 -1.66 -16.45
N PHE A 232 12.73 -1.80 -15.99
CA PHE A 232 12.33 -2.83 -15.04
C PHE A 232 12.56 -4.23 -15.61
N LEU A 233 12.20 -4.47 -16.87
CA LEU A 233 12.47 -5.73 -17.55
C LEU A 233 13.98 -6.00 -17.67
N ALA A 234 14.79 -4.99 -17.97
CA ALA A 234 16.25 -5.14 -18.04
C ALA A 234 16.86 -5.45 -16.66
N VAL A 235 16.40 -4.77 -15.60
CA VAL A 235 16.81 -5.04 -14.21
C VAL A 235 16.38 -6.45 -13.80
N ALA A 236 15.13 -6.83 -14.05
CA ALA A 236 14.61 -8.15 -13.72
C ALA A 236 15.40 -9.26 -14.43
N LYS A 237 15.67 -9.12 -15.74
CA LYS A 237 16.49 -10.08 -16.50
C LYS A 237 17.93 -10.17 -15.99
N LYS A 238 18.47 -9.09 -15.42
CA LYS A 238 19.86 -9.04 -14.95
C LYS A 238 20.03 -9.54 -13.52
N TYR A 239 19.07 -9.25 -12.64
CA TYR A 239 19.20 -9.44 -11.20
C TYR A 239 18.25 -10.49 -10.62
N PHE A 240 17.20 -10.88 -11.33
CA PHE A 240 16.27 -11.91 -10.89
C PHE A 240 16.50 -13.23 -11.63
N CYS A 241 16.29 -14.33 -10.91
CA CYS A 241 16.30 -15.66 -11.48
C CYS A 241 14.88 -16.05 -11.85
N GLN A 242 14.69 -16.55 -13.07
CA GLN A 242 13.44 -17.20 -13.44
C GLN A 242 13.23 -18.45 -12.58
N SER A 243 11.99 -18.66 -12.15
CA SER A 243 11.56 -19.87 -11.44
C SER A 243 10.28 -20.39 -12.08
N ASP A 244 10.09 -21.71 -12.03
CA ASP A 244 8.85 -22.39 -12.43
C ASP A 244 7.90 -22.58 -11.24
N ASP A 245 8.18 -21.93 -10.11
CA ASP A 245 7.42 -22.06 -8.87
C ASP A 245 6.09 -21.28 -8.88
N VAL A 246 5.98 -20.23 -9.70
CA VAL A 246 4.76 -19.40 -9.85
C VAL A 246 4.55 -19.13 -11.34
N PHE A 247 3.34 -19.38 -11.85
CA PHE A 247 3.01 -19.27 -13.27
C PHE A 247 1.54 -18.83 -13.48
N VAL A 248 1.20 -18.44 -14.71
CA VAL A 248 -0.16 -18.00 -15.11
C VAL A 248 -0.85 -19.11 -15.90
#